data_AF-A0A836FKJ4-F1
#
_entry.id   AF-A0A836FKJ4-F1
#
_cell.length_a   1.000
_cell.length_b   1.000
_cell.length_c   1.000
_cell.angle_alpha   90.00
_cell.angle_beta   90.00
_cell.angle_gamma   90.00
#
_symmetry.space_group_name_H-M   'P 1'
#
loop_
_entity.id
_entity.type
_entity.pdbx_description
1 polymer ?
#
loop_
_entity_poly.entity_id
_entity_poly.type
_entity_poly.pdbx_seq_one_letter_code
_entity_poly.pdbx_strand_id
1 'polypeptide(L)'
;MNSISTTSTEANMLLPVATASASTSGSMDVPEPHTSSAKRHPMGSGSAFQNPRPQGSACVSESIDRTSASGMISSESPHGVVAVSHNGQSRPADSAFDDALNLDVSSPLAPLDRPCDEEFDAVERRARIALESIATRAEEAEPNMGEHIEVLQSYRTACQARAMYREAYLVQQVLRNLRLEEESRHVRGITEQQMEERRMLEEAHRQEFREFHHSWNARIDAFEEEQLEAELALLERQNEEFLRFQKEMRDFQPRLIKYSRSLLESRLKQQTLAKQRDYVGAQAQKVHAEAIELADIERFEAARTTLFERREYAMRHRHQQELYALRMRVESRRLYLERYRKQELDVLLQRYINIRRSMESQQNIVRNKTGTLLLKHACNMKTDNSGTAALVESAGSGAFGTVVQRRQAHELHSSQRQPERASAPLHGGGKML
;
A
#
# COMPACT_ATOMS: atom_id res chain seq x y z
N MET A 1 0.88 -59.80 -28.78
CA MET A 1 -0.24 -59.76 -29.74
C MET A 1 -0.60 -58.29 -29.96
N ASN A 2 -0.92 -57.91 -31.21
CA ASN A 2 -1.27 -56.55 -31.68
C ASN A 2 -0.06 -55.58 -31.66
N SER A 3 0.74 -55.38 -32.73
CA SER A 3 0.45 -54.90 -34.12
C SER A 3 0.25 -53.37 -34.15
N ILE A 4 1.27 -52.55 -34.48
CA ILE A 4 1.89 -52.21 -35.81
C ILE A 4 1.10 -51.18 -36.62
N SER A 5 1.65 -49.96 -36.74
CA SER A 5 1.86 -49.11 -37.94
C SER A 5 2.24 -47.68 -37.45
N THR A 6 3.29 -46.96 -37.85
CA THR A 6 4.09 -46.76 -39.09
C THR A 6 3.39 -46.02 -40.23
N THR A 7 3.64 -44.71 -40.34
CA THR A 7 3.99 -44.04 -41.60
C THR A 7 4.93 -42.86 -41.33
N SER A 8 5.89 -42.68 -42.23
CA SER A 8 6.79 -41.52 -42.35
C SER A 8 6.52 -40.87 -43.70
N THR A 9 6.67 -39.54 -43.81
CA THR A 9 6.79 -38.87 -45.12
C THR A 9 7.71 -37.65 -45.04
N GLU A 10 8.87 -37.73 -45.69
CA GLU A 10 9.77 -36.60 -45.96
C GLU A 10 9.54 -36.04 -47.38
N ALA A 11 9.66 -34.72 -47.53
CA ALA A 11 10.07 -33.97 -48.74
C ALA A 11 10.02 -32.47 -48.35
N ASN A 12 11.09 -31.66 -48.26
CA ASN A 12 12.30 -31.48 -49.08
C ASN A 12 12.00 -30.99 -50.52
N MET A 13 12.37 -29.73 -50.83
CA MET A 13 12.92 -29.26 -52.14
C MET A 13 13.01 -27.71 -52.26
N LEU A 14 14.23 -27.23 -52.58
CA LEU A 14 14.61 -26.11 -53.48
C LEU A 14 14.69 -24.62 -53.05
N LEU A 15 15.88 -24.06 -53.32
CA LEU A 15 16.26 -22.64 -53.54
C LEU A 15 16.11 -22.27 -55.04
N PRO A 16 16.08 -20.97 -55.42
CA PRO A 16 17.27 -20.25 -55.98
C PRO A 16 17.40 -18.79 -55.44
N VAL A 17 18.57 -18.14 -55.25
CA VAL A 17 19.72 -17.70 -56.11
C VAL A 17 19.57 -16.32 -56.82
N ALA A 18 20.50 -15.40 -56.46
CA ALA A 18 21.00 -14.17 -57.16
C ALA A 18 20.04 -12.96 -57.38
N THR A 19 20.45 -11.70 -57.18
CA THR A 19 21.53 -10.96 -57.89
C THR A 19 22.01 -9.70 -57.10
N ALA A 20 22.94 -8.89 -57.64
CA ALA A 20 23.73 -7.88 -56.92
C ALA A 20 23.82 -6.49 -57.60
N SER A 21 24.11 -5.44 -56.81
CA SER A 21 24.76 -4.16 -57.18
C SER A 21 25.01 -3.31 -55.91
N ALA A 22 26.25 -2.94 -55.54
CA ALA A 22 27.02 -1.76 -55.99
C ALA A 22 26.35 -0.41 -55.66
N SER A 23 26.82 0.40 -54.68
CA SER A 23 27.76 1.53 -54.86
C SER A 23 27.60 2.53 -53.66
N THR A 24 28.41 3.57 -53.35
CA THR A 24 29.85 3.93 -53.55
C THR A 24 30.17 5.20 -52.72
N SER A 25 31.43 5.38 -52.24
CA SER A 25 32.03 6.60 -51.61
C SER A 25 31.53 7.04 -50.21
N GLY A 26 32.35 7.67 -49.35
CA GLY A 26 33.78 8.04 -49.48
C GLY A 26 34.33 8.83 -48.26
N SER A 27 35.57 9.34 -48.37
CA SER A 27 36.29 10.27 -47.45
C SER A 27 36.52 9.78 -46.00
N MET A 28 37.74 9.39 -45.62
CA MET A 28 38.83 10.27 -45.14
C MET A 28 38.41 11.24 -44.04
N ASP A 29 38.85 10.96 -42.80
CA ASP A 29 39.83 11.85 -42.14
C ASP A 29 40.68 11.12 -41.08
N VAL A 30 41.90 11.61 -40.89
CA VAL A 30 42.92 11.12 -39.92
C VAL A 30 43.45 12.31 -39.15
N PRO A 31 43.60 12.22 -37.83
CA PRO A 31 44.84 12.75 -37.23
C PRO A 31 45.62 11.75 -36.37
N GLU A 32 46.89 12.09 -36.20
CA GLU A 32 47.97 11.31 -35.59
C GLU A 32 47.98 11.28 -34.04
N PRO A 33 48.87 10.46 -33.41
CA PRO A 33 48.74 10.09 -32.01
C PRO A 33 49.49 11.01 -31.03
N HIS A 34 48.97 11.12 -29.80
CA HIS A 34 49.70 11.73 -28.68
C HIS A 34 50.39 10.70 -27.79
N THR A 35 51.64 11.02 -27.45
CA THR A 35 52.55 10.22 -26.64
C THR A 35 52.40 10.52 -25.14
N SER A 36 52.27 9.48 -24.31
CA SER A 36 52.77 9.50 -22.92
C SER A 36 53.12 8.05 -22.51
N SER A 37 54.39 7.74 -22.34
CA SER A 37 55.23 7.98 -21.15
C SER A 37 54.98 6.97 -20.04
N ALA A 38 55.92 6.04 -19.91
CA ALA A 38 55.88 4.91 -18.99
C ALA A 38 55.99 5.32 -17.50
N LYS A 39 55.41 4.49 -16.63
CA LYS A 39 55.99 4.13 -15.34
C LYS A 39 55.76 2.64 -15.06
N ARG A 40 56.86 1.88 -15.00
CA ARG A 40 56.91 0.53 -14.41
C ARG A 40 57.45 0.63 -12.98
N HIS A 41 57.28 -0.46 -12.23
CA HIS A 41 57.96 -0.93 -11.01
C HIS A 41 56.98 -1.20 -9.85
N PRO A 42 57.25 -2.18 -8.96
CA PRO A 42 57.67 -3.55 -9.31
C PRO A 42 56.87 -4.61 -8.52
N MET A 43 57.25 -5.88 -8.70
CA MET A 43 56.70 -7.05 -8.00
C MET A 43 56.83 -6.95 -6.47
N GLY A 44 55.79 -7.39 -5.75
CA GLY A 44 55.82 -7.65 -4.31
C GLY A 44 55.11 -8.96 -3.98
N SER A 45 55.88 -10.01 -3.70
CA SER A 45 55.37 -11.32 -3.25
C SER A 45 55.11 -11.32 -1.74
N GLY A 46 53.92 -11.75 -1.30
CA GLY A 46 53.59 -11.79 0.13
C GLY A 46 52.40 -12.70 0.44
N SER A 47 52.69 -13.92 0.90
CA SER A 47 51.71 -14.86 1.47
C SER A 47 51.20 -14.35 2.83
N ALA A 48 49.89 -14.46 3.09
CA ALA A 48 49.37 -15.13 4.29
C ALA A 48 47.82 -15.21 4.31
N PHE A 49 47.29 -16.35 4.76
CA PHE A 49 45.92 -16.46 5.24
C PHE A 49 45.75 -15.71 6.58
N GLN A 50 44.62 -15.01 6.75
CA GLN A 50 43.86 -15.04 8.01
C GLN A 50 42.46 -14.44 7.87
N ASN A 51 41.44 -15.26 8.13
CA ASN A 51 40.13 -14.79 8.58
C ASN A 51 40.26 -14.26 10.01
N PRO A 52 39.41 -13.30 10.40
CA PRO A 52 38.67 -13.49 11.64
C PRO A 52 37.14 -13.43 11.44
N ARG A 53 36.44 -14.23 12.26
CA ARG A 53 34.98 -14.24 12.40
C ARG A 53 34.44 -12.92 12.98
N PRO A 54 33.14 -12.63 12.83
CA PRO A 54 32.55 -11.40 13.36
C PRO A 54 32.45 -11.44 14.89
N GLN A 55 32.69 -10.29 15.53
CA GLN A 55 32.22 -10.03 16.88
C GLN A 55 31.01 -9.09 16.82
N GLY A 56 29.99 -9.38 17.63
CA GLY A 56 28.85 -8.49 17.78
C GLY A 56 29.05 -7.50 18.91
N SER A 57 28.44 -6.32 18.76
CA SER A 57 28.04 -5.42 19.85
C SER A 57 26.67 -4.91 19.43
N ALA A 58 25.58 -5.28 20.09
CA ALA A 58 25.19 -4.88 21.44
C ALA A 58 24.86 -3.39 21.52
N CYS A 59 23.62 -3.15 21.95
CA CYS A 59 22.86 -1.91 22.05
C CYS A 59 23.63 -0.68 22.53
N VAL A 60 23.34 0.48 21.90
CA VAL A 60 23.20 1.74 22.62
C VAL A 60 21.84 2.33 22.29
N SER A 61 21.03 2.52 23.33
CA SER A 61 19.79 3.27 23.28
C SER A 61 20.14 4.74 23.50
N GLU A 62 19.64 5.65 22.68
CA GLU A 62 19.60 7.06 23.04
C GLU A 62 18.24 7.66 22.69
N SER A 63 17.66 8.30 23.70
CA SER A 63 16.32 8.89 23.73
C SER A 63 16.44 10.36 24.13
N ILE A 64 15.33 11.12 24.08
CA ILE A 64 15.21 12.53 24.53
C ILE A 64 15.75 13.51 23.45
N ASP A 65 15.12 14.62 23.03
CA ASP A 65 13.87 15.33 23.39
C ASP A 65 12.95 15.47 22.14
N ARG A 66 11.62 15.65 22.16
CA ARG A 66 10.73 16.56 22.91
C ARG A 66 10.86 18.06 22.55
N THR A 67 10.20 18.47 21.47
CA THR A 67 9.83 19.88 21.25
C THR A 67 8.38 20.00 20.81
N SER A 68 7.58 20.68 21.63
CA SER A 68 6.20 21.09 21.34
C SER A 68 6.05 22.58 21.64
N ALA A 69 5.68 23.38 20.63
CA ALA A 69 5.16 24.74 20.71
C ALA A 69 4.51 25.04 19.34
N SER A 70 3.22 25.36 19.25
CA SER A 70 2.63 26.71 19.36
C SER A 70 3.10 27.64 18.23
N GLY A 71 2.25 28.37 17.50
CA GLY A 71 0.79 28.57 17.55
C GLY A 71 0.37 29.63 16.51
N MET A 72 -0.81 30.25 16.66
CA MET A 72 -1.52 31.27 15.82
C MET A 72 -2.85 30.65 15.34
N ILE A 73 -4.04 30.90 15.91
CA ILE A 73 -4.66 32.12 16.45
C ILE A 73 -4.78 33.23 15.40
N SER A 74 -6.01 33.45 14.92
CA SER A 74 -6.56 34.78 14.66
C SER A 74 -8.08 34.73 14.88
N SER A 75 -8.52 35.41 15.93
CA SER A 75 -9.92 35.70 16.23
C SER A 75 -10.01 37.19 16.48
N GLU A 76 -10.83 37.92 15.71
CA GLU A 76 -11.14 39.31 16.00
C GLU A 76 -12.61 39.47 16.42
N SER A 77 -12.79 40.35 17.40
CA SER A 77 -14.06 40.74 18.01
C SER A 77 -14.57 42.03 17.32
N PRO A 78 -15.72 42.62 17.71
CA PRO A 78 -15.61 43.63 18.78
C PRO A 78 -16.82 43.81 19.71
N HIS A 79 -16.51 44.34 20.91
CA HIS A 79 -17.24 45.30 21.78
C HIS A 79 -18.78 45.25 21.96
N GLY A 80 -19.36 45.49 23.15
CA GLY A 80 -18.79 45.76 24.49
C GLY A 80 -19.61 46.79 25.30
N VAL A 81 -19.50 46.74 26.65
CA VAL A 81 -19.97 47.75 27.66
C VAL A 81 -21.52 47.92 27.70
N VAL A 82 -22.28 48.11 28.80
CA VAL A 82 -22.20 48.81 30.11
C VAL A 82 -23.13 48.06 31.10
N ALA A 83 -22.76 47.71 32.35
CA ALA A 83 -23.06 48.40 33.62
C ALA A 83 -24.56 48.85 33.85
N VAL A 84 -25.18 48.90 35.03
CA VAL A 84 -24.70 48.77 36.44
C VAL A 84 -25.90 48.58 37.42
N SER A 85 -25.73 47.85 38.53
CA SER A 85 -26.42 47.98 39.85
C SER A 85 -27.99 47.97 39.98
N HIS A 86 -28.65 47.89 41.16
CA HIS A 86 -28.26 47.72 42.58
C HIS A 86 -29.43 47.08 43.38
N ASN A 87 -29.12 46.43 44.52
CA ASN A 87 -29.99 46.19 45.69
C ASN A 87 -31.28 45.33 45.50
N GLY A 88 -31.86 44.76 46.56
CA GLY A 88 -31.46 44.69 47.97
C GLY A 88 -32.56 44.04 48.81
N GLN A 89 -32.18 43.30 49.86
CA GLN A 89 -33.11 42.55 50.72
C GLN A 89 -34.01 43.46 51.58
N SER A 90 -35.24 43.04 51.89
CA SER A 90 -35.84 43.12 53.25
C SER A 90 -37.15 42.31 53.39
N ARG A 91 -37.27 41.58 54.51
CA ARG A 91 -38.51 41.12 55.19
C ARG A 91 -38.92 42.19 56.26
N PRO A 92 -39.88 42.04 57.21
CA PRO A 92 -40.85 40.95 57.52
C PRO A 92 -42.32 41.39 57.88
N ALA A 93 -43.15 40.41 58.27
CA ALA A 93 -44.16 40.39 59.37
C ALA A 93 -45.44 41.27 59.39
N ASP A 94 -46.58 40.56 59.48
CA ASP A 94 -47.66 40.56 60.51
C ASP A 94 -48.35 41.84 61.07
N SER A 95 -49.59 41.60 61.54
CA SER A 95 -50.63 42.46 62.15
C SER A 95 -51.58 43.16 61.14
N ALA A 96 -52.91 42.99 61.14
CA ALA A 96 -53.98 42.81 62.15
C ALA A 96 -54.63 44.12 62.65
N PHE A 97 -55.95 44.06 62.87
CA PHE A 97 -56.90 45.08 63.38
C PHE A 97 -57.70 45.97 62.39
N ASP A 98 -58.97 45.54 62.23
CA ASP A 98 -60.25 46.23 62.49
C ASP A 98 -60.84 47.37 61.62
N ASP A 99 -62.15 47.17 61.40
CA ASP A 99 -63.27 48.10 61.29
C ASP A 99 -63.17 49.42 60.51
N ALA A 100 -63.91 49.46 59.40
CA ALA A 100 -64.95 50.49 59.21
C ALA A 100 -66.09 49.98 58.33
N LEU A 101 -67.31 50.01 58.86
CA LEU A 101 -68.56 49.79 58.11
C LEU A 101 -68.75 50.91 57.07
N ASN A 102 -69.20 50.58 55.86
CA ASN A 102 -70.21 51.43 55.21
C ASN A 102 -71.09 50.72 54.18
N LEU A 103 -72.33 51.22 54.15
CA LEU A 103 -73.52 50.69 53.53
C LEU A 103 -73.50 50.65 51.98
N ASP A 104 -74.02 49.54 51.46
CA ASP A 104 -75.19 49.48 50.55
C ASP A 104 -75.32 50.52 49.42
N VAL A 105 -75.25 50.06 48.17
CA VAL A 105 -76.22 50.41 47.10
C VAL A 105 -76.27 49.24 46.10
N SER A 106 -77.48 48.75 45.83
CA SER A 106 -77.75 47.72 44.82
C SER A 106 -78.09 48.33 43.45
N SER A 107 -77.43 47.92 42.36
CA SER A 107 -77.87 48.02 40.93
C SER A 107 -76.77 47.51 39.97
N PRO A 108 -77.07 47.18 38.68
CA PRO A 108 -77.23 45.77 38.27
C PRO A 108 -76.08 45.28 37.37
N LEU A 109 -76.16 44.02 36.91
CA LEU A 109 -75.18 43.37 36.05
C LEU A 109 -74.72 44.25 34.88
N ALA A 110 -73.46 44.68 34.91
CA ALA A 110 -72.68 44.94 33.70
C ALA A 110 -72.17 43.58 33.16
N PRO A 111 -72.12 43.36 31.84
CA PRO A 111 -71.39 42.23 31.28
C PRO A 111 -69.94 42.27 31.76
N LEU A 112 -69.41 41.09 32.10
CA LEU A 112 -67.97 40.94 32.27
C LEU A 112 -67.31 41.06 30.89
N ASP A 113 -66.98 42.29 30.51
CA ASP A 113 -65.96 42.55 29.50
C ASP A 113 -64.67 41.91 30.02
N ARG A 114 -64.40 40.68 29.57
CA ARG A 114 -63.08 40.09 29.67
C ARG A 114 -62.12 41.11 29.05
N PRO A 115 -61.00 41.46 29.70
CA PRO A 115 -59.98 42.25 29.04
C PRO A 115 -59.67 41.60 27.69
N CYS A 116 -59.79 42.37 26.61
CA CYS A 116 -59.59 41.85 25.27
C CYS A 116 -58.12 41.45 25.18
N ASP A 117 -57.91 40.13 25.14
CA ASP A 117 -56.70 39.49 25.62
C ASP A 117 -55.67 39.39 24.47
N GLU A 118 -55.42 40.52 23.80
CA GLU A 118 -54.73 40.64 22.50
C GLU A 118 -53.38 39.94 22.44
N GLU A 119 -52.65 39.91 23.57
CA GLU A 119 -51.38 39.21 23.73
C GLU A 119 -51.51 37.70 23.47
N PHE A 120 -52.58 37.07 23.96
CA PHE A 120 -52.85 35.66 23.72
C PHE A 120 -53.32 35.42 22.30
N ASP A 121 -54.16 36.30 21.73
CA ASP A 121 -54.58 36.15 20.34
C ASP A 121 -53.37 36.26 19.39
N ALA A 122 -52.30 36.97 19.79
CA ALA A 122 -51.01 36.98 19.12
C ALA A 122 -50.16 35.70 19.35
N VAL A 123 -50.23 35.08 20.54
CA VAL A 123 -49.59 33.77 20.81
C VAL A 123 -50.31 32.64 20.06
N GLU A 124 -51.64 32.61 20.10
CA GLU A 124 -52.47 31.61 19.43
C GLU A 124 -52.31 31.69 17.90
N ARG A 125 -52.34 32.89 17.30
CA ARG A 125 -52.05 33.05 15.86
C ARG A 125 -50.68 32.47 15.49
N ARG A 126 -49.63 32.75 16.28
CA ARG A 126 -48.30 32.15 16.06
C ARG A 126 -48.30 30.63 16.21
N ALA A 127 -49.02 30.09 17.19
CA ALA A 127 -49.16 28.64 17.38
C ALA A 127 -49.93 27.96 16.24
N ARG A 128 -51.00 28.57 15.74
CA ARG A 128 -51.75 28.06 14.57
C ARG A 128 -50.86 28.03 13.32
N ILE A 129 -50.11 29.09 13.05
CA ILE A 129 -49.13 29.14 11.94
C ILE A 129 -48.05 28.05 12.10
N ALA A 130 -47.53 27.84 13.32
CA ALA A 130 -46.56 26.78 13.57
C ALA A 130 -47.17 25.37 13.33
N LEU A 131 -48.40 25.10 13.79
CA LEU A 131 -49.08 23.83 13.57
C LEU A 131 -49.41 23.58 12.11
N GLU A 132 -49.84 24.61 11.38
CA GLU A 132 -50.06 24.55 9.93
C GLU A 132 -48.75 24.23 9.20
N SER A 133 -47.67 24.94 9.51
CA SER A 133 -46.33 24.69 8.96
C SER A 133 -45.77 23.29 9.27
N ILE A 134 -46.21 22.65 10.37
CA ILE A 134 -45.87 21.25 10.69
C ILE A 134 -46.75 20.30 9.86
N ALA A 135 -48.04 20.59 9.69
CA ALA A 135 -48.97 19.75 8.94
C ALA A 135 -48.72 19.77 7.42
N THR A 136 -48.27 20.90 6.86
CA THR A 136 -47.93 21.05 5.44
C THR A 136 -46.49 20.63 5.11
N ARG A 137 -45.74 20.09 6.07
CA ARG A 137 -44.32 19.76 5.97
C ARG A 137 -44.08 18.49 5.14
N ALA A 138 -44.41 18.57 3.86
CA ALA A 138 -44.30 17.45 2.92
C ALA A 138 -42.84 17.23 2.45
N GLU A 139 -42.18 18.19 1.78
CA GLU A 139 -40.91 17.86 1.08
C GLU A 139 -39.69 18.83 1.16
N GLU A 140 -39.79 20.17 1.14
CA GLU A 140 -38.60 20.98 0.72
C GLU A 140 -37.99 22.02 1.69
N ALA A 141 -38.69 22.46 2.73
CA ALA A 141 -38.12 23.40 3.70
C ALA A 141 -37.76 22.69 5.00
N GLU A 142 -36.53 22.87 5.49
CA GLU A 142 -36.12 22.52 6.84
C GLU A 142 -36.49 23.66 7.79
N PRO A 143 -37.67 23.63 8.45
CA PRO A 143 -38.10 24.69 9.33
C PRO A 143 -37.28 24.60 10.61
N ASN A 144 -37.05 25.73 11.27
CA ASN A 144 -36.36 25.74 12.54
C ASN A 144 -37.24 25.07 13.61
N MET A 145 -37.09 23.75 13.80
CA MET A 145 -37.95 22.97 14.69
C MET A 145 -37.85 23.48 16.15
N GLY A 146 -36.73 24.11 16.51
CA GLY A 146 -36.56 24.85 17.76
C GLY A 146 -37.57 25.99 17.92
N GLU A 147 -37.73 26.85 16.90
CA GLU A 147 -38.71 27.96 16.93
C GLU A 147 -40.14 27.45 17.09
N HIS A 148 -40.52 26.37 16.37
CA HIS A 148 -41.85 25.75 16.54
C HIS A 148 -42.04 25.19 17.96
N ILE A 149 -41.01 24.55 18.52
CA ILE A 149 -41.00 24.01 19.89
C ILE A 149 -41.10 25.14 20.94
N GLU A 150 -40.51 26.31 20.71
CA GLU A 150 -40.60 27.49 21.58
C GLU A 150 -41.99 28.15 21.52
N VAL A 151 -42.51 28.39 20.30
CA VAL A 151 -43.84 28.98 20.09
C VAL A 151 -44.94 28.10 20.72
N LEU A 152 -44.87 26.79 20.54
CA LEU A 152 -45.84 25.85 21.13
C LEU A 152 -45.69 25.73 22.66
N GLN A 153 -44.50 25.93 23.22
CA GLN A 153 -44.32 26.04 24.68
C GLN A 153 -44.97 27.31 25.24
N SER A 154 -44.75 28.46 24.59
CA SER A 154 -45.40 29.74 24.96
C SER A 154 -46.92 29.62 24.93
N TYR A 155 -47.47 29.01 23.87
CA TYR A 155 -48.91 28.76 23.76
C TYR A 155 -49.44 27.80 24.83
N ARG A 156 -48.74 26.68 25.11
CA ARG A 156 -49.10 25.77 26.20
C ARG A 156 -49.19 26.49 27.54
N THR A 157 -48.20 27.32 27.88
CA THR A 157 -48.22 28.09 29.15
C THR A 157 -49.36 29.11 29.20
N ALA A 158 -49.69 29.74 28.07
CA ALA A 158 -50.79 30.68 27.98
C ALA A 158 -52.17 29.98 28.13
N CYS A 159 -52.36 28.80 27.52
CA CYS A 159 -53.56 27.96 27.74
C CYS A 159 -53.67 27.50 29.20
N GLN A 160 -52.55 27.18 29.87
CA GLN A 160 -52.54 26.80 31.29
C GLN A 160 -52.96 27.96 32.20
N ALA A 161 -52.46 29.17 31.96
CA ALA A 161 -52.85 30.37 32.72
C ALA A 161 -54.36 30.67 32.63
N ARG A 162 -55.02 30.24 31.55
CA ARG A 162 -56.46 30.41 31.31
C ARG A 162 -57.31 29.17 31.62
N ALA A 163 -56.74 28.16 32.27
CA ALA A 163 -57.40 26.88 32.57
C ALA A 163 -57.93 26.11 31.33
N MET A 164 -57.38 26.37 30.14
CA MET A 164 -57.75 25.70 28.88
C MET A 164 -56.99 24.37 28.73
N TYR A 165 -57.22 23.46 29.69
CA TYR A 165 -56.41 22.24 29.85
C TYR A 165 -56.50 21.27 28.66
N ARG A 166 -57.61 21.26 27.91
CA ARG A 166 -57.77 20.39 26.72
C ARG A 166 -56.81 20.78 25.60
N GLU A 167 -56.67 22.07 25.34
CA GLU A 167 -55.74 22.59 24.33
C GLU A 167 -54.29 22.40 24.79
N ALA A 168 -53.99 22.74 26.06
CA ALA A 168 -52.68 22.52 26.65
C ALA A 168 -52.25 21.03 26.58
N TYR A 169 -53.17 20.08 26.71
CA TYR A 169 -52.91 18.64 26.54
C TYR A 169 -52.60 18.26 25.09
N LEU A 170 -53.38 18.76 24.12
CA LEU A 170 -53.14 18.50 22.69
C LEU A 170 -51.79 19.08 22.24
N VAL A 171 -51.48 20.32 22.62
CA VAL A 171 -50.19 20.97 22.36
C VAL A 171 -49.05 20.22 23.03
N GLN A 172 -49.23 19.71 24.26
CA GLN A 172 -48.24 18.87 24.92
C GLN A 172 -47.97 17.56 24.17
N GLN A 173 -48.97 16.97 23.52
CA GLN A 173 -48.77 15.77 22.71
C GLN A 173 -48.04 16.09 21.39
N VAL A 174 -48.33 17.22 20.75
CA VAL A 174 -47.57 17.69 19.57
C VAL A 174 -46.11 17.99 19.94
N LEU A 175 -45.86 18.66 21.07
CA LEU A 175 -44.51 18.93 21.59
C LEU A 175 -43.71 17.65 21.87
N ARG A 176 -44.36 16.56 22.32
CA ARG A 176 -43.71 15.25 22.47
C ARG A 176 -43.33 14.65 21.10
N ASN A 177 -44.24 14.69 20.13
CA ASN A 177 -43.99 14.17 18.79
C ASN A 177 -42.84 14.93 18.10
N LEU A 178 -42.85 16.27 18.11
CA LEU A 178 -41.77 17.09 17.54
C LEU A 178 -40.41 16.78 18.17
N ARG A 179 -40.33 16.60 19.49
CA ARG A 179 -39.08 16.21 20.17
C ARG A 179 -38.58 14.83 19.71
N LEU A 180 -39.49 13.86 19.57
CA LEU A 180 -39.15 12.52 19.05
C LEU A 180 -38.73 12.57 17.57
N GLU A 181 -39.33 13.45 16.76
CA GLU A 181 -38.95 13.67 15.36
C GLU A 181 -37.56 14.29 15.23
N GLU A 182 -37.23 15.32 16.03
CA GLU A 182 -35.89 15.92 16.05
C GLU A 182 -34.83 14.95 16.57
N GLU A 183 -35.13 14.20 17.65
CA GLU A 183 -34.26 13.13 18.15
C GLU A 183 -34.02 12.04 17.08
N SER A 184 -35.08 11.64 16.35
CA SER A 184 -34.98 10.68 15.24
C SER A 184 -34.16 11.23 14.08
N ARG A 185 -34.36 12.51 13.72
CA ARG A 185 -33.59 13.22 12.69
C ARG A 185 -32.11 13.30 13.06
N HIS A 186 -31.79 13.65 14.30
CA HIS A 186 -30.43 13.70 14.80
C HIS A 186 -29.74 12.32 14.72
N VAL A 187 -30.44 11.23 15.06
CA VAL A 187 -29.93 9.86 14.89
C VAL A 187 -29.73 9.49 13.42
N ARG A 188 -30.65 9.89 12.52
CA ARG A 188 -30.47 9.70 11.06
C ARG A 188 -29.24 10.43 10.54
N GLY A 189 -29.10 11.73 10.83
CA GLY A 189 -27.95 12.54 10.39
C GLY A 189 -26.60 12.00 10.90
N ILE A 190 -26.53 11.55 12.17
CA ILE A 190 -25.34 10.84 12.68
C ILE A 190 -25.09 9.55 11.89
N THR A 191 -26.12 8.78 11.57
CA THR A 191 -25.97 7.51 10.84
C THR A 191 -25.51 7.75 9.40
N GLU A 192 -26.06 8.75 8.72
CA GLU A 192 -25.67 9.19 7.38
C GLU A 192 -24.21 9.67 7.35
N GLN A 193 -23.81 10.54 8.29
CA GLN A 193 -22.41 10.96 8.45
C GLN A 193 -21.49 9.75 8.67
N GLN A 194 -21.89 8.80 9.53
CA GLN A 194 -21.09 7.60 9.80
C GLN A 194 -20.93 6.68 8.59
N MET A 195 -21.93 6.64 7.70
CA MET A 195 -21.85 5.90 6.43
C MET A 195 -20.95 6.62 5.42
N GLU A 196 -21.02 7.95 5.35
CA GLU A 196 -20.18 8.76 4.48
C GLU A 196 -18.69 8.71 4.89
N GLU A 197 -18.40 8.80 6.19
CA GLU A 197 -17.04 8.62 6.74
C GLU A 197 -16.43 7.27 6.34
N ARG A 198 -17.24 6.19 6.33
CA ARG A 198 -16.82 4.85 5.88
C ARG A 198 -16.57 4.83 4.38
N ARG A 199 -17.49 5.40 3.59
CA ARG A 199 -17.38 5.48 2.12
C ARG A 199 -16.09 6.19 1.72
N MET A 200 -15.82 7.35 2.31
CA MET A 200 -14.62 8.16 2.06
C MET A 200 -13.34 7.44 2.48
N LEU A 201 -13.34 6.75 3.63
CA LEU A 201 -12.21 5.96 4.11
C LEU A 201 -11.90 4.77 3.19
N GLU A 202 -12.93 4.10 2.67
CA GLU A 202 -12.74 3.03 1.68
C GLU A 202 -12.29 3.55 0.31
N GLU A 203 -12.83 4.69 -0.14
CA GLU A 203 -12.43 5.33 -1.40
C GLU A 203 -10.97 5.75 -1.37
N ALA A 204 -10.52 6.37 -0.26
CA ALA A 204 -9.12 6.70 -0.02
C ALA A 204 -8.24 5.43 -0.04
N HIS A 205 -8.60 4.37 0.69
CA HIS A 205 -7.83 3.12 0.68
C HIS A 205 -7.80 2.46 -0.71
N ARG A 206 -8.92 2.45 -1.44
CA ARG A 206 -8.97 1.96 -2.82
C ARG A 206 -8.04 2.74 -3.75
N GLN A 207 -7.89 4.05 -3.52
CA GLN A 207 -6.97 4.90 -4.27
C GLN A 207 -5.50 4.63 -3.90
N GLU A 208 -5.15 4.61 -2.60
CA GLU A 208 -3.81 4.22 -2.13
C GLU A 208 -3.37 2.86 -2.68
N PHE A 209 -4.30 1.89 -2.76
CA PHE A 209 -4.04 0.55 -3.27
C PHE A 209 -3.73 0.53 -4.78
N ARG A 210 -4.39 1.39 -5.57
CA ARG A 210 -4.08 1.57 -7.00
C ARG A 210 -2.71 2.22 -7.19
N GLU A 211 -2.41 3.26 -6.42
CA GLU A 211 -1.14 4.00 -6.47
C GLU A 211 0.03 3.12 -6.05
N PHE A 212 -0.17 2.31 -5.00
CA PHE A 212 0.75 1.24 -4.60
C PHE A 212 1.03 0.28 -5.75
N HIS A 213 -0.01 -0.25 -6.42
CA HIS A 213 0.17 -1.16 -7.54
C HIS A 213 0.83 -0.51 -8.76
N HIS A 214 0.46 0.72 -9.10
CA HIS A 214 1.03 1.45 -10.22
C HIS A 214 2.53 1.72 -10.01
N SER A 215 2.91 2.28 -8.85
CA SER A 215 4.30 2.53 -8.49
C SER A 215 5.14 1.25 -8.38
N TRP A 216 4.55 0.16 -7.89
CA TRP A 216 5.23 -1.14 -7.84
C TRP A 216 5.39 -1.80 -9.20
N ASN A 217 4.43 -1.66 -10.12
CA ASN A 217 4.58 -2.18 -11.47
C ASN A 217 5.68 -1.40 -12.19
N ALA A 218 5.63 -0.05 -12.17
CA ALA A 218 6.70 0.78 -12.74
C ALA A 218 8.11 0.48 -12.17
N ARG A 219 8.21 0.12 -10.87
CA ARG A 219 9.47 -0.32 -10.24
C ARG A 219 9.95 -1.69 -10.75
N ILE A 220 9.03 -2.60 -11.08
CA ILE A 220 9.36 -3.91 -11.68
C ILE A 220 9.73 -3.72 -13.16
N ASP A 221 8.95 -2.95 -13.90
CA ASP A 221 9.17 -2.67 -15.33
C ASP A 221 10.58 -2.07 -15.53
N ALA A 222 10.94 -1.02 -14.76
CA ALA A 222 12.27 -0.41 -14.81
C ALA A 222 13.41 -1.36 -14.37
N PHE A 223 13.14 -2.32 -13.47
CA PHE A 223 14.11 -3.36 -13.11
C PHE A 223 14.30 -4.38 -14.25
N GLU A 224 13.21 -4.79 -14.91
CA GLU A 224 13.27 -5.71 -16.05
C GLU A 224 13.97 -5.06 -17.26
N GLU A 225 13.73 -3.77 -17.52
CA GLU A 225 14.48 -2.96 -18.48
C GLU A 225 16.00 -2.94 -18.16
N GLU A 226 16.38 -2.60 -16.93
CA GLU A 226 17.79 -2.61 -16.48
C GLU A 226 18.44 -4.01 -16.66
N GLN A 227 17.70 -5.09 -16.44
CA GLN A 227 18.25 -6.44 -16.60
C GLN A 227 18.42 -6.83 -18.08
N LEU A 228 17.49 -6.39 -18.95
CA LEU A 228 17.60 -6.58 -20.40
C LEU A 228 18.80 -5.82 -20.95
N GLU A 229 19.00 -4.56 -20.57
CA GLU A 229 20.18 -3.77 -20.94
C GLU A 229 21.48 -4.44 -20.47
N ALA A 230 21.51 -4.98 -19.24
CA ALA A 230 22.67 -5.68 -18.71
C ALA A 230 22.98 -7.01 -19.43
N GLU A 231 21.97 -7.78 -19.85
CA GLU A 231 22.17 -9.00 -20.66
C GLU A 231 22.62 -8.65 -22.08
N LEU A 232 22.03 -7.61 -22.71
CA LEU A 232 22.44 -7.12 -24.04
C LEU A 232 23.89 -6.64 -24.03
N ALA A 233 24.29 -5.76 -23.12
CA ALA A 233 25.65 -5.25 -23.02
C ALA A 233 26.69 -6.37 -22.75
N LEU A 234 26.30 -7.41 -22.00
CA LEU A 234 27.14 -8.59 -21.81
C LEU A 234 27.29 -9.38 -23.12
N LEU A 235 26.20 -9.64 -23.84
CA LEU A 235 26.21 -10.37 -25.11
C LEU A 235 26.97 -9.62 -26.21
N GLU A 236 26.81 -8.30 -26.31
CA GLU A 236 27.57 -7.44 -27.23
C GLU A 236 29.07 -7.54 -26.95
N ARG A 237 29.49 -7.41 -25.69
CA ARG A 237 30.88 -7.60 -25.28
C ARG A 237 31.39 -9.01 -25.61
N GLN A 238 30.61 -10.04 -25.35
CA GLN A 238 31.00 -11.43 -25.66
C GLN A 238 31.16 -11.64 -27.18
N ASN A 239 30.28 -11.05 -27.98
CA ASN A 239 30.38 -11.05 -29.44
C ASN A 239 31.62 -10.28 -29.94
N GLU A 240 31.95 -9.12 -29.36
CA GLU A 240 33.19 -8.42 -29.65
C GLU A 240 34.44 -9.25 -29.30
N GLU A 241 34.47 -9.88 -28.12
CA GLU A 241 35.54 -10.79 -27.72
C GLU A 241 35.68 -11.96 -28.72
N PHE A 242 34.56 -12.51 -29.21
CA PHE A 242 34.52 -13.56 -30.23
C PHE A 242 35.04 -13.08 -31.60
N LEU A 243 34.61 -11.90 -32.07
CA LEU A 243 35.09 -11.30 -33.32
C LEU A 243 36.57 -10.94 -33.28
N ARG A 244 37.09 -10.48 -32.13
CA ARG A 244 38.52 -10.24 -31.92
C ARG A 244 39.31 -11.55 -31.95
N PHE A 245 38.79 -12.61 -31.34
CA PHE A 245 39.39 -13.95 -31.38
C PHE A 245 39.42 -14.53 -32.81
N GLN A 246 38.35 -14.39 -33.59
CA GLN A 246 38.35 -14.80 -35.01
C GLN A 246 39.36 -14.02 -35.86
N LYS A 247 39.58 -12.73 -35.59
CA LYS A 247 40.63 -11.93 -36.23
C LYS A 247 42.01 -12.46 -35.83
N GLU A 248 42.27 -12.70 -34.53
CA GLU A 248 43.51 -13.33 -34.06
C GLU A 248 43.78 -14.66 -34.77
N MET A 249 42.76 -15.52 -34.93
CA MET A 249 42.89 -16.79 -35.67
C MET A 249 43.28 -16.61 -37.14
N ARG A 250 42.71 -15.61 -37.82
CA ARG A 250 42.99 -15.32 -39.23
C ARG A 250 44.36 -14.69 -39.43
N ASP A 251 44.73 -13.77 -38.55
CA ASP A 251 45.97 -12.99 -38.62
C ASP A 251 47.17 -13.77 -38.03
N PHE A 252 46.93 -14.95 -37.45
CA PHE A 252 47.96 -15.85 -36.92
C PHE A 252 48.86 -16.41 -38.04
N GLN A 253 49.90 -15.65 -38.38
CA GLN A 253 51.00 -16.13 -39.20
C GLN A 253 52.03 -16.86 -38.30
N PRO A 254 52.35 -18.14 -38.59
CA PRO A 254 53.38 -18.86 -37.84
C PRO A 254 54.75 -18.26 -38.13
N ARG A 255 55.36 -17.61 -37.13
CA ARG A 255 56.61 -16.83 -37.32
C ARG A 255 57.80 -17.65 -37.85
N LEU A 256 57.80 -18.97 -37.65
CA LEU A 256 58.54 -19.97 -38.43
C LEU A 256 57.86 -21.34 -38.23
N ILE A 257 57.54 -22.06 -39.31
CA ILE A 257 57.23 -23.49 -39.21
C ILE A 257 58.54 -24.20 -38.87
N LYS A 258 58.57 -24.90 -37.72
CA LYS A 258 59.73 -25.71 -37.32
C LYS A 258 59.67 -27.05 -38.03
N TYR A 259 60.20 -27.08 -39.25
CA TYR A 259 60.35 -28.30 -40.05
C TYR A 259 61.08 -29.40 -39.27
N SER A 260 60.73 -30.65 -39.54
CA SER A 260 61.37 -31.81 -38.92
C SER A 260 62.86 -31.87 -39.27
N ARG A 261 63.63 -32.42 -38.32
CA ARG A 261 65.05 -32.73 -38.53
C ARG A 261 65.27 -33.61 -39.77
N SER A 262 64.37 -34.57 -40.01
CA SER A 262 64.36 -35.44 -41.19
C SER A 262 64.15 -34.68 -42.51
N LEU A 263 63.37 -33.60 -42.54
CA LEU A 263 63.26 -32.76 -43.72
C LEU A 263 64.58 -32.03 -44.01
N LEU A 264 65.18 -31.43 -42.98
CA LEU A 264 66.44 -30.70 -43.09
C LEU A 264 67.58 -31.62 -43.56
N GLU A 265 67.69 -32.82 -42.98
CA GLU A 265 68.65 -33.84 -43.41
C GLU A 265 68.38 -34.32 -44.85
N SER A 266 67.12 -34.49 -45.24
CA SER A 266 66.72 -34.84 -46.61
C SER A 266 67.06 -33.76 -47.64
N ARG A 267 66.83 -32.48 -47.31
CA ARG A 267 67.19 -31.32 -48.15
C ARG A 267 68.72 -31.16 -48.27
N LEU A 268 69.47 -31.41 -47.20
CA LEU A 268 70.94 -31.43 -47.24
C LEU A 268 71.49 -32.56 -48.12
N LYS A 269 70.90 -33.76 -48.05
CA LYS A 269 71.24 -34.89 -48.90
C LYS A 269 70.89 -34.61 -50.38
N GLN A 270 69.72 -34.03 -50.64
CA GLN A 270 69.33 -33.55 -51.98
C GLN A 270 70.37 -32.58 -52.56
N GLN A 271 70.81 -31.58 -51.77
CA GLN A 271 71.82 -30.61 -52.21
C GLN A 271 73.19 -31.27 -52.45
N THR A 272 73.57 -32.26 -51.64
CA THR A 272 74.84 -32.99 -51.77
C THR A 272 74.87 -33.83 -53.05
N LEU A 273 73.82 -34.57 -53.35
CA LEU A 273 73.69 -35.35 -54.58
C LEU A 273 73.70 -34.45 -55.83
N ALA A 274 73.00 -33.31 -55.78
CA ALA A 274 73.03 -32.32 -56.86
C ALA A 274 74.44 -31.73 -57.09
N LYS A 275 75.19 -31.42 -56.02
CA LYS A 275 76.61 -30.99 -56.12
C LYS A 275 77.52 -32.06 -56.72
N GLN A 276 77.22 -33.35 -56.47
CA GLN A 276 77.91 -34.50 -57.05
C GLN A 276 77.47 -34.81 -58.50
N ARG A 277 76.51 -34.06 -59.06
CA ARG A 277 75.89 -34.26 -60.38
C ARG A 277 75.06 -35.55 -60.53
N ASP A 278 74.72 -36.22 -59.43
CA ASP A 278 73.72 -37.29 -59.44
C ASP A 278 72.31 -36.69 -59.40
N TYR A 279 71.81 -36.33 -60.59
CA TYR A 279 70.49 -35.72 -60.74
C TYR A 279 69.34 -36.71 -60.51
N VAL A 280 69.55 -38.01 -60.74
CA VAL A 280 68.53 -39.05 -60.55
C VAL A 280 68.32 -39.29 -59.06
N GLY A 281 69.41 -39.49 -58.30
CA GLY A 281 69.37 -39.58 -56.85
C GLY A 281 68.84 -38.30 -56.20
N ALA A 282 69.25 -37.13 -56.69
CA ALA A 282 68.74 -35.85 -56.19
C ALA A 282 67.22 -35.68 -56.43
N GLN A 283 66.69 -36.11 -57.58
CA GLN A 283 65.26 -36.05 -57.87
C GLN A 283 64.44 -37.03 -57.00
N ALA A 284 64.94 -38.25 -56.76
CA ALA A 284 64.31 -39.18 -55.83
C ALA A 284 64.29 -38.62 -54.39
N GLN A 285 65.41 -38.04 -53.94
CA GLN A 285 65.51 -37.40 -52.63
C GLN A 285 64.64 -36.13 -52.51
N LYS A 286 64.41 -35.41 -53.61
CA LYS A 286 63.47 -34.28 -53.67
C LYS A 286 62.04 -34.73 -53.37
N VAL A 287 61.54 -35.76 -54.07
CA VAL A 287 60.18 -36.30 -53.85
C VAL A 287 60.00 -36.79 -52.41
N HIS A 288 61.03 -37.44 -51.85
CA HIS A 288 61.01 -37.85 -50.45
C HIS A 288 60.96 -36.65 -49.48
N ALA A 289 61.72 -35.59 -49.74
CA ALA A 289 61.67 -34.37 -48.94
C ALA A 289 60.30 -33.68 -49.04
N GLU A 290 59.70 -33.60 -50.24
CA GLU A 290 58.37 -33.02 -50.44
C GLU A 290 57.27 -33.79 -49.69
N ALA A 291 57.36 -35.12 -49.62
CA ALA A 291 56.45 -35.94 -48.82
C ALA A 291 56.58 -35.68 -47.29
N ILE A 292 57.80 -35.48 -46.79
CA ILE A 292 58.03 -35.11 -45.38
C ILE A 292 57.52 -33.68 -45.11
N GLU A 293 57.73 -32.77 -46.04
CA GLU A 293 57.30 -31.37 -45.92
C GLU A 293 55.78 -31.23 -45.81
N LEU A 294 55.03 -31.97 -46.65
CA LEU A 294 53.57 -32.03 -46.55
C LEU A 294 53.11 -32.58 -45.18
N ALA A 295 53.71 -33.68 -44.70
CA ALA A 295 53.37 -34.25 -43.40
C ALA A 295 53.71 -33.32 -42.22
N ASP A 296 54.79 -32.53 -42.32
CA ASP A 296 55.13 -31.51 -41.31
C ASP A 296 54.15 -30.32 -41.34
N ILE A 297 53.68 -29.91 -42.52
CA ILE A 297 52.65 -28.87 -42.70
C ILE A 297 51.33 -29.34 -42.07
N GLU A 298 50.84 -30.54 -42.42
CA GLU A 298 49.60 -31.10 -41.85
C GLU A 298 49.66 -31.20 -40.32
N ARG A 299 50.78 -31.67 -39.76
CA ARG A 299 51.01 -31.71 -38.31
C ARG A 299 51.00 -30.33 -37.68
N PHE A 300 51.59 -29.34 -38.35
CA PHE A 300 51.58 -27.96 -37.87
C PHE A 300 50.17 -27.38 -37.89
N GLU A 301 49.40 -27.62 -38.94
CA GLU A 301 48.02 -27.15 -39.05
C GLU A 301 47.11 -27.80 -38.01
N ALA A 302 47.23 -29.11 -37.78
CA ALA A 302 46.51 -29.83 -36.71
C ALA A 302 46.89 -29.33 -35.30
N ALA A 303 48.16 -29.01 -35.07
CA ALA A 303 48.59 -28.38 -33.81
C ALA A 303 48.03 -26.95 -33.65
N ARG A 304 47.87 -26.21 -34.76
CA ARG A 304 47.26 -24.87 -34.79
C ARG A 304 45.76 -24.94 -34.50
N THR A 305 45.00 -25.81 -35.18
CA THR A 305 43.55 -25.95 -34.97
C THR A 305 43.24 -26.36 -33.54
N THR A 306 43.89 -27.42 -33.03
CA THR A 306 43.68 -27.90 -31.66
C THR A 306 44.05 -26.88 -30.57
N LEU A 307 45.02 -25.99 -30.82
CA LEU A 307 45.31 -24.86 -29.92
C LEU A 307 44.16 -23.85 -29.90
N PHE A 308 43.60 -23.51 -31.05
CA PHE A 308 42.50 -22.56 -31.14
C PHE A 308 41.17 -23.14 -30.64
N GLU A 309 40.85 -24.40 -30.95
CA GLU A 309 39.69 -25.11 -30.39
C GLU A 309 39.69 -25.08 -28.86
N ARG A 310 40.84 -25.33 -28.23
CA ARG A 310 40.98 -25.26 -26.76
C ARG A 310 40.74 -23.86 -26.20
N ARG A 311 41.25 -22.82 -26.89
CA ARG A 311 41.03 -21.42 -26.50
C ARG A 311 39.58 -21.00 -26.68
N GLU A 312 38.98 -21.37 -27.80
CA GLU A 312 37.57 -21.10 -28.13
C GLU A 312 36.64 -21.78 -27.13
N TYR A 313 36.88 -23.05 -26.80
CA TYR A 313 36.15 -23.78 -25.76
C TYR A 313 36.25 -23.09 -24.40
N ALA A 314 37.46 -22.71 -23.96
CA ALA A 314 37.66 -22.05 -22.68
C ALA A 314 36.95 -20.67 -22.62
N MET A 315 36.94 -19.93 -23.72
CA MET A 315 36.24 -18.64 -23.83
C MET A 315 34.72 -18.81 -23.87
N ARG A 316 34.17 -19.73 -24.66
CA ARG A 316 32.72 -20.07 -24.64
C ARG A 316 32.26 -20.51 -23.25
N HIS A 317 33.04 -21.35 -22.57
CA HIS A 317 32.75 -21.81 -21.22
C HIS A 317 32.75 -20.64 -20.22
N ARG A 318 33.70 -19.71 -20.32
CA ARG A 318 33.70 -18.47 -19.52
C ARG A 318 32.46 -17.62 -19.81
N HIS A 319 32.09 -17.42 -21.07
CA HIS A 319 30.90 -16.64 -21.46
C HIS A 319 29.61 -17.25 -20.90
N GLN A 320 29.48 -18.59 -20.93
CA GLN A 320 28.38 -19.32 -20.30
C GLN A 320 28.34 -19.13 -18.77
N GLN A 321 29.50 -19.15 -18.10
CA GLN A 321 29.59 -18.89 -16.66
C GLN A 321 29.19 -17.44 -16.30
N GLU A 322 29.60 -16.46 -17.10
CA GLU A 322 29.22 -15.06 -16.93
C GLU A 322 27.71 -14.84 -17.07
N LEU A 323 27.09 -15.43 -18.09
CA LEU A 323 25.63 -15.40 -18.30
C LEU A 323 24.88 -16.10 -17.15
N TYR A 324 25.35 -17.27 -16.71
CA TYR A 324 24.76 -17.97 -15.56
C TYR A 324 24.84 -17.13 -14.28
N ALA A 325 26.00 -16.53 -14.01
CA ALA A 325 26.21 -15.66 -12.85
C ALA A 325 25.40 -14.34 -12.93
N LEU A 326 25.07 -13.86 -14.12
CA LEU A 326 24.10 -12.77 -14.30
C LEU A 326 22.68 -13.25 -13.95
N ARG A 327 22.20 -14.34 -14.55
CA ARG A 327 20.85 -14.89 -14.32
C ARG A 327 20.58 -15.21 -12.85
N MET A 328 21.52 -15.84 -12.15
CA MET A 328 21.40 -16.11 -10.70
C MET A 328 21.28 -14.82 -9.86
N ARG A 329 21.91 -13.72 -10.27
CA ARG A 329 21.77 -12.40 -9.61
C ARG A 329 20.40 -11.78 -9.90
N VAL A 330 19.96 -11.83 -11.17
CA VAL A 330 18.62 -11.38 -11.61
C VAL A 330 17.53 -12.09 -10.83
N GLU A 331 17.54 -13.42 -10.78
CA GLU A 331 16.56 -14.25 -10.06
C GLU A 331 16.54 -13.95 -8.56
N SER A 332 17.72 -13.85 -7.93
CA SER A 332 17.84 -13.50 -6.51
C SER A 332 17.26 -12.11 -6.22
N ARG A 333 17.53 -11.12 -7.09
CA ARG A 333 17.02 -9.75 -6.96
C ARG A 333 15.51 -9.68 -7.20
N ARG A 334 14.98 -10.42 -8.17
CA ARG A 334 13.54 -10.56 -8.42
C ARG A 334 12.82 -11.14 -7.20
N LEU A 335 13.30 -12.25 -6.64
CA LEU A 335 12.75 -12.86 -5.43
C LEU A 335 12.80 -11.92 -4.23
N TYR A 336 13.83 -11.08 -4.13
CA TYR A 336 13.89 -10.02 -3.11
C TYR A 336 12.80 -8.96 -3.32
N LEU A 337 12.63 -8.44 -4.55
CA LEU A 337 11.59 -7.47 -4.89
C LEU A 337 10.18 -8.02 -4.65
N GLU A 338 9.91 -9.28 -5.00
CA GLU A 338 8.63 -9.95 -4.73
C GLU A 338 8.33 -10.07 -3.22
N ARG A 339 9.34 -10.36 -2.39
CA ARG A 339 9.19 -10.39 -0.92
C ARG A 339 8.96 -8.98 -0.36
N TYR A 340 9.69 -7.99 -0.88
CA TYR A 340 9.58 -6.60 -0.44
C TYR A 340 8.20 -6.00 -0.80
N ARG A 341 7.67 -6.31 -1.99
CA ARG A 341 6.30 -5.96 -2.41
C ARG A 341 5.23 -6.54 -1.47
N LYS A 342 5.40 -7.79 -1.03
CA LYS A 342 4.48 -8.41 -0.06
C LYS A 342 4.54 -7.70 1.29
N GLN A 343 5.74 -7.39 1.80
CA GLN A 343 5.92 -6.67 3.06
C GLN A 343 5.32 -5.25 3.04
N GLU A 344 5.56 -4.46 2.00
CA GLU A 344 4.95 -3.12 1.89
C GLU A 344 3.41 -3.20 1.74
N LEU A 345 2.89 -4.21 1.05
CA LEU A 345 1.45 -4.47 0.93
C LEU A 345 0.82 -4.82 2.29
N ASP A 346 1.46 -5.69 3.07
CA ASP A 346 1.00 -6.05 4.42
C ASP A 346 0.97 -4.83 5.35
N VAL A 347 1.97 -3.94 5.26
CA VAL A 347 2.01 -2.67 6.02
C VAL A 347 0.88 -1.73 5.61
N LEU A 348 0.59 -1.60 4.30
CA LEU A 348 -0.52 -0.78 3.79
C LEU A 348 -1.88 -1.31 4.29
N LEU A 349 -2.10 -2.62 4.20
CA LEU A 349 -3.33 -3.26 4.70
C LEU A 349 -3.46 -3.10 6.22
N GLN A 350 -2.37 -3.23 6.98
CA GLN A 350 -2.39 -3.05 8.42
C GLN A 350 -2.67 -1.59 8.81
N ARG A 351 -2.16 -0.61 8.06
CA ARG A 351 -2.50 0.82 8.21
C ARG A 351 -4.01 1.04 8.04
N TYR A 352 -4.59 0.54 6.95
CA TYR A 352 -6.04 0.62 6.70
C TYR A 352 -6.86 -0.02 7.83
N ILE A 353 -6.51 -1.23 8.26
CA ILE A 353 -7.19 -1.93 9.37
C ILE A 353 -7.14 -1.10 10.67
N ASN A 354 -6.00 -0.47 10.97
CA ASN A 354 -5.84 0.34 12.17
C ASN A 354 -6.69 1.62 12.11
N ILE A 355 -6.67 2.34 10.98
CA ILE A 355 -7.48 3.56 10.79
C ILE A 355 -8.97 3.21 10.87
N ARG A 356 -9.41 2.14 10.18
CA ARG A 356 -10.81 1.69 10.19
C ARG A 356 -11.29 1.35 11.60
N ARG A 357 -10.50 0.59 12.38
CA ARG A 357 -10.81 0.29 13.80
C ARG A 357 -10.91 1.55 14.67
N SER A 358 -10.05 2.55 14.41
CA SER A 358 -10.06 3.82 15.15
C SER A 358 -11.33 4.62 14.86
N MET A 359 -11.70 4.75 13.58
CA MET A 359 -12.97 5.35 13.14
C MET A 359 -14.18 4.57 13.70
N GLU A 360 -14.22 3.24 13.59
CA GLU A 360 -15.29 2.40 14.16
C GLU A 360 -15.45 2.63 15.68
N SER A 361 -14.33 2.79 16.40
CA SER A 361 -14.31 3.12 17.84
C SER A 361 -14.90 4.51 18.10
N GLN A 362 -14.52 5.53 17.34
CA GLN A 362 -15.08 6.89 17.44
C GLN A 362 -16.59 6.89 17.17
N GLN A 363 -17.04 6.22 16.10
CA GLN A 363 -18.45 6.08 15.75
C GLN A 363 -19.26 5.38 16.85
N ASN A 364 -18.69 4.36 17.49
CA ASN A 364 -19.30 3.69 18.64
C ASN A 364 -19.37 4.58 19.88
N ILE A 365 -18.36 5.41 20.14
CA ILE A 365 -18.39 6.41 21.22
C ILE A 365 -19.50 7.44 20.98
N VAL A 366 -19.67 7.93 19.74
CA VAL A 366 -20.76 8.84 19.37
C VAL A 366 -22.12 8.15 19.56
N ARG A 367 -22.31 6.95 18.99
CA ARG A 367 -23.56 6.17 19.14
C ARG A 367 -23.93 5.94 20.61
N ASN A 368 -22.96 5.59 21.46
CA ASN A 368 -23.18 5.40 22.88
C ASN A 368 -23.57 6.72 23.59
N LYS A 369 -22.90 7.84 23.28
CA LYS A 369 -23.25 9.16 23.82
C LYS A 369 -24.68 9.55 23.44
N THR A 370 -25.04 9.47 22.16
CA THR A 370 -26.40 9.74 21.67
C THR A 370 -27.42 8.83 22.34
N GLY A 371 -27.16 7.51 22.43
CA GLY A 371 -28.01 6.57 23.15
C GLY A 371 -28.25 6.94 24.62
N THR A 372 -27.20 7.38 25.35
CA THR A 372 -27.37 7.85 26.74
C THR A 372 -28.14 9.17 26.85
N LEU A 373 -28.06 10.05 25.85
CA LEU A 373 -28.82 11.30 25.83
C LEU A 373 -30.31 11.01 25.60
N LEU A 374 -30.64 10.19 24.61
CA LEU A 374 -32.01 9.73 24.33
C LEU A 374 -32.61 8.98 25.53
N LEU A 375 -31.83 8.12 26.20
CA LEU A 375 -32.29 7.42 27.40
C LEU A 375 -32.59 8.39 28.56
N LYS A 376 -31.76 9.43 28.75
CA LYS A 376 -32.02 10.49 29.75
C LYS A 376 -33.31 11.25 29.43
N HIS A 377 -33.52 11.60 28.15
CA HIS A 377 -34.75 12.26 27.69
C HIS A 377 -35.98 11.39 27.96
N ALA A 378 -35.93 10.11 27.58
CA ALA A 378 -37.01 9.14 27.80
C ALA A 378 -37.30 8.88 29.29
N CYS A 379 -36.29 8.91 30.17
CA CYS A 379 -36.48 8.80 31.62
C CYS A 379 -37.07 10.08 32.23
N ASN A 380 -36.66 11.27 31.77
CA ASN A 380 -37.18 12.55 32.24
C ASN A 380 -38.66 12.78 31.84
N MET A 381 -39.14 12.10 30.79
CA MET A 381 -40.57 12.09 30.42
C MET A 381 -41.45 11.17 31.29
N LYS A 382 -40.88 10.40 32.23
CA LYS A 382 -41.61 9.48 33.11
C LYS A 382 -41.89 10.04 34.51
N THR A 383 -41.40 11.25 34.84
CA THR A 383 -41.67 11.91 36.13
C THR A 383 -42.99 12.69 36.16
N ASP A 384 -43.66 12.86 35.01
CA ASP A 384 -45.02 13.38 34.94
C ASP A 384 -46.03 12.25 35.24
N ASN A 385 -46.41 12.14 36.52
CA ASN A 385 -47.28 11.12 37.13
C ASN A 385 -48.42 10.55 36.24
N SER A 386 -48.18 9.39 35.62
CA SER A 386 -49.17 8.31 35.47
C SER A 386 -48.43 6.99 35.21
N GLY A 387 -48.81 5.93 35.92
CA GLY A 387 -48.02 4.70 36.00
C GLY A 387 -47.99 3.91 34.68
N THR A 388 -46.83 3.87 34.01
CA THR A 388 -46.57 2.93 32.90
C THR A 388 -45.18 2.30 32.99
N ALA A 389 -44.96 1.54 34.06
CA ALA A 389 -43.81 0.64 34.21
C ALA A 389 -43.98 -0.62 33.32
N ALA A 390 -43.95 -0.45 31.99
CA ALA A 390 -44.10 -1.54 31.02
C ALA A 390 -43.23 -1.43 29.75
N LEU A 391 -42.56 -0.29 29.52
CA LEU A 391 -41.70 -0.04 28.34
C LEU A 391 -40.27 0.33 28.74
N VAL A 392 -39.64 -0.56 29.52
CA VAL A 392 -38.19 -0.57 29.79
C VAL A 392 -37.58 -1.92 29.40
N GLU A 393 -38.38 -2.99 29.34
CA GLU A 393 -37.91 -4.36 29.11
C GLU A 393 -37.45 -4.62 27.66
N SER A 394 -37.95 -3.87 26.67
CA SER A 394 -37.49 -3.97 25.27
C SER A 394 -36.12 -3.33 24.99
N ALA A 395 -35.55 -2.59 25.95
CA ALA A 395 -34.18 -2.05 25.81
C ALA A 395 -33.09 -3.14 25.90
N GLY A 396 -33.44 -4.36 26.34
CA GLY A 396 -32.54 -5.52 26.30
C GLY A 396 -32.32 -6.11 24.90
N SER A 397 -33.11 -5.71 23.89
CA SER A 397 -33.06 -6.31 22.55
C SER A 397 -32.07 -5.59 21.61
N GLY A 398 -30.78 -5.84 21.84
CA GLY A 398 -29.75 -5.88 20.78
C GLY A 398 -29.26 -4.58 20.11
N ALA A 399 -29.94 -3.45 20.22
CA ALA A 399 -29.57 -2.22 19.49
C ALA A 399 -28.36 -1.45 20.08
N PHE A 400 -28.14 -1.53 21.39
CA PHE A 400 -27.06 -0.82 22.09
C PHE A 400 -26.11 -1.79 22.84
N GLY A 401 -25.18 -2.39 22.08
CA GLY A 401 -23.85 -2.81 22.52
C GLY A 401 -23.70 -3.54 23.86
N THR A 402 -24.09 -4.82 23.93
CA THR A 402 -23.72 -5.77 25.02
C THR A 402 -22.24 -6.20 24.97
N VAL A 403 -21.32 -5.26 24.75
CA VAL A 403 -19.87 -5.52 24.64
C VAL A 403 -19.26 -5.98 25.97
N VAL A 404 -19.85 -5.59 27.11
CA VAL A 404 -19.35 -5.95 28.46
C VAL A 404 -19.59 -7.43 28.79
N GLN A 405 -20.75 -8.00 28.47
CA GLN A 405 -21.05 -9.42 28.76
C GLN A 405 -20.23 -10.41 27.92
N ARG A 406 -19.90 -10.06 26.66
CA ARG A 406 -19.14 -10.96 25.78
C ARG A 406 -17.68 -11.16 26.23
N ARG A 407 -17.10 -10.24 27.01
CA ARG A 407 -15.74 -10.39 27.58
C ARG A 407 -15.68 -11.48 28.65
N GLN A 408 -16.63 -11.46 29.59
CA GLN A 408 -16.70 -12.46 30.68
C GLN A 408 -16.96 -13.89 30.16
N ALA A 409 -17.78 -14.02 29.10
CA ALA A 409 -18.01 -15.32 28.47
C ALA A 409 -16.74 -15.94 27.85
N HIS A 410 -15.88 -15.11 27.24
CA HIS A 410 -14.60 -15.58 26.70
C HIS A 410 -13.57 -15.92 27.79
N GLU A 411 -13.50 -15.15 28.88
CA GLU A 411 -12.57 -15.41 29.99
C GLU A 411 -12.87 -16.75 30.71
N LEU A 412 -14.15 -17.12 30.81
CA LEU A 412 -14.57 -18.41 31.35
C LEU A 412 -14.20 -19.58 30.42
N HIS A 413 -14.27 -19.40 29.10
CA HIS A 413 -13.87 -20.44 28.13
C HIS A 413 -12.34 -20.59 27.98
N SER A 414 -11.57 -19.50 28.12
CA SER A 414 -10.10 -19.57 28.11
C SER A 414 -9.53 -20.27 29.35
N SER A 415 -10.24 -20.24 30.47
CA SER A 415 -9.79 -20.85 31.73
C SER A 415 -9.99 -22.37 31.79
N GLN A 416 -10.69 -22.98 30.82
CA GLN A 416 -11.03 -24.42 30.82
C GLN A 416 -10.22 -25.26 29.80
N ARG A 417 -9.11 -24.72 29.28
CA ARG A 417 -8.14 -25.48 28.46
C ARG A 417 -6.71 -25.34 28.99
N GLN A 418 -6.38 -26.09 30.05
CA GLN A 418 -5.01 -26.55 30.22
C GLN A 418 -4.77 -27.81 29.36
N PRO A 419 -3.59 -27.97 28.75
CA PRO A 419 -3.24 -29.20 28.04
C PRO A 419 -2.81 -30.28 29.03
N GLU A 420 -3.39 -31.48 28.90
CA GLU A 420 -2.87 -32.66 29.60
C GLU A 420 -1.44 -32.98 29.11
N ARG A 421 -0.55 -33.20 30.08
CA ARG A 421 0.78 -33.76 29.81
C ARG A 421 0.64 -35.21 29.38
N ALA A 422 0.87 -35.51 28.10
CA ALA A 422 1.11 -36.86 27.62
C ALA A 422 2.61 -37.10 27.39
N SER A 423 3.17 -37.94 28.25
CA SER A 423 4.53 -38.49 28.25
C SER A 423 5.08 -38.94 26.90
N ALA A 424 6.33 -38.57 26.61
CA ALA A 424 7.16 -39.24 25.61
C ALA A 424 7.88 -40.46 26.24
N PRO A 425 8.02 -41.59 25.52
CA PRO A 425 8.98 -42.64 25.85
C PRO A 425 10.20 -42.64 24.90
N LEU A 426 11.39 -42.74 25.48
CA LEU A 426 12.65 -43.00 24.79
C LEU A 426 12.89 -44.51 24.65
N HIS A 427 13.04 -45.01 23.42
CA HIS A 427 13.74 -46.25 23.01
C HIS A 427 13.90 -46.22 21.48
N GLY A 428 14.93 -46.75 20.82
CA GLY A 428 16.12 -47.43 21.34
C GLY A 428 16.62 -48.54 20.38
N GLY A 429 17.49 -48.21 19.42
CA GLY A 429 18.08 -49.15 18.44
C GLY A 429 17.19 -49.53 17.24
N GLY A 430 17.71 -49.98 16.10
CA GLY A 430 19.11 -50.04 15.65
C GLY A 430 19.34 -50.98 14.44
N LYS A 431 20.34 -50.65 13.60
CA LYS A 431 21.07 -51.48 12.60
C LYS A 431 20.35 -52.07 11.37
N MET A 432 21.12 -52.06 10.26
CA MET A 432 20.98 -52.84 9.01
C MET A 432 19.79 -52.46 8.11
N LEU A 433 19.90 -52.38 6.78
CA LEU A 433 20.96 -52.85 5.84
C LEU A 433 21.35 -51.72 4.88
#